data_AF-A0A2L0CYJ8-F1
#
_entry.id   AF-A0A2L0CYJ8-F1
#
_cell.length_a   1.000
_cell.length_b   1.000
_cell.length_c   1.000
_cell.angle_alpha   90.00
_cell.angle_beta   90.00
_cell.angle_gamma   90.00
#
_symmetry.space_group_name_H-M   'P 1'
#
loop_
_entity.id
_entity.type
_entity.pdbx_description
1 polymer ?
#
loop_
_entity_poly.entity_id
_entity_poly.type
_entity_poly.pdbx_seq_one_letter_code
_entity_poly.pdbx_strand_id
1 'polypeptide(L)'
;QVHRLWIRHPIISIADLDVLKQTNHRNWSSHVIDISFPATEGVQGFLKKLQSICEEADEASKKHEIIILSDRLGGQDRVPISILLALGSVHHHLIESRSRMKVALIVETAEVREVHHVCVLLGYGVDAICPYLALELASSLRDQGILDTSLTDEIIFQNYAQAMQTGISK
;
A
#
# COMPACT_ATOMS: atom_id res chain seq x y z
N GLN A 1 9.22 5.71 -24.98
CA GLN A 1 9.87 5.73 -23.65
C GLN A 1 8.82 5.29 -22.64
N VAL A 2 9.13 4.35 -21.74
CA VAL A 2 8.17 3.90 -20.72
C VAL A 2 8.35 4.81 -19.50
N HIS A 3 7.37 5.68 -19.25
CA HIS A 3 7.33 6.49 -18.03
C HIS A 3 6.90 5.55 -16.89
N ARG A 4 7.86 4.94 -16.18
CA ARG A 4 7.61 4.06 -15.02
C ARG A 4 8.29 4.60 -13.78
N LEU A 5 7.61 4.47 -12.64
CA LEU A 5 8.18 4.83 -11.35
C LEU A 5 9.25 3.78 -11.04
N TRP A 6 10.50 4.23 -10.90
CA TRP A 6 11.59 3.34 -10.54
C TRP A 6 11.90 3.52 -9.07
N ILE A 7 11.65 2.47 -8.29
CA ILE A 7 11.92 2.43 -6.86
C ILE A 7 13.03 1.42 -6.61
N ARG A 8 13.97 1.76 -5.73
CA ARG A 8 15.12 0.90 -5.42
C ARG A 8 14.72 -0.36 -4.65
N HIS A 9 13.72 -0.25 -3.80
CA HIS A 9 13.20 -1.32 -2.96
C HIS A 9 11.68 -1.33 -3.06
N PRO A 10 11.02 -2.49 -2.92
CA PRO A 10 9.56 -2.56 -2.92
C PRO A 10 8.94 -1.90 -1.67
N ILE A 11 9.74 -1.68 -0.62
CA ILE A 11 9.30 -1.00 0.61
C ILE A 11 9.60 0.49 0.50
N ILE A 12 8.59 1.32 0.78
CA ILE A 12 8.70 2.79 0.82
C ILE A 12 8.37 3.31 2.22
N SER A 13 8.95 4.46 2.58
CA SER A 13 8.67 5.11 3.85
C SER A 13 7.29 5.81 3.84
N ILE A 14 6.82 6.23 5.02
CA ILE A 14 5.61 7.05 5.14
C ILE A 14 5.80 8.39 4.42
N ALA A 15 6.96 9.01 4.58
CA ALA A 15 7.30 10.27 3.91
C ALA A 15 7.33 10.12 2.37
N ASP A 16 7.90 9.04 1.85
CA ASP A 16 7.87 8.75 0.41
C ASP A 16 6.44 8.61 -0.10
N LEU A 17 5.58 7.91 0.64
CA LEU A 17 4.18 7.74 0.28
C LEU A 17 3.44 9.08 0.27
N ASP A 18 3.66 9.95 1.25
CA ASP A 18 3.04 11.27 1.31
C ASP A 18 3.45 12.16 0.11
N VAL A 19 4.70 12.06 -0.32
CA VAL A 19 5.18 12.71 -1.55
C VAL A 19 4.45 12.14 -2.77
N LEU A 20 4.27 10.82 -2.85
CA LEU A 20 3.55 10.18 -3.96
C LEU A 20 2.06 10.55 -3.98
N LYS A 21 1.41 10.66 -2.82
CA LYS A 21 0.02 11.12 -2.68
C LYS A 21 -0.18 12.51 -3.28
N GLN A 22 0.83 13.38 -3.15
CA GLN A 22 0.79 14.77 -3.60
C GLN A 22 1.53 15.03 -4.92
N THR A 23 1.97 13.97 -5.62
CA THR A 23 2.80 14.14 -6.80
C THR A 23 2.05 14.87 -7.93
N ASN A 24 2.75 15.80 -8.57
CA ASN A 24 2.37 16.42 -9.85
C ASN A 24 3.56 16.43 -10.81
N HIS A 25 4.53 15.54 -10.58
CA HIS A 25 5.73 15.49 -11.41
C HIS A 25 5.38 14.86 -12.76
N ARG A 26 5.70 15.54 -13.87
CA ARG A 26 5.45 15.05 -15.24
C ARG A 26 3.97 14.74 -15.53
N ASN A 27 3.06 15.53 -14.95
CA ASN A 27 1.60 15.31 -15.01
C ASN A 27 1.14 14.00 -14.38
N TRP A 28 2.01 13.31 -13.63
CA TRP A 28 1.56 12.18 -12.84
C TRP A 28 0.72 12.66 -11.68
N SER A 29 -0.33 11.91 -11.42
CA SER A 29 -1.15 12.10 -10.24
C SER A 29 -1.44 10.74 -9.61
N SER A 30 -1.81 10.78 -8.33
CA SER A 30 -2.21 9.59 -7.60
C SER A 30 -3.68 9.68 -7.20
N HIS A 31 -4.31 8.52 -7.04
CA HIS A 31 -5.63 8.38 -6.46
C HIS A 31 -5.58 7.38 -5.30
N VAL A 32 -6.04 7.81 -4.13
CA VAL A 32 -6.08 6.98 -2.92
C VAL A 32 -7.47 6.36 -2.81
N ILE A 33 -7.51 5.03 -2.79
CA ILE A 33 -8.72 4.25 -2.59
C ILE A 33 -8.70 3.71 -1.16
N ASP A 34 -9.65 4.16 -0.35
CA ASP A 34 -9.91 3.56 0.96
C ASP A 34 -10.47 2.14 0.77
N ILE A 35 -9.83 1.15 1.39
CA ILE A 35 -10.26 -0.25 1.32
C ILE A 35 -11.07 -0.72 2.54
N SER A 36 -11.51 0.21 3.39
CA SER A 36 -12.39 -0.08 4.52
C SER A 36 -13.88 0.13 4.22
N PHE A 37 -14.76 -0.54 4.97
CA PHE A 37 -16.21 -0.40 4.86
C PHE A 37 -16.86 -0.29 6.25
N PRO A 38 -18.08 0.29 6.37
CA PRO A 38 -18.75 0.44 7.65
C PRO A 38 -19.02 -0.92 8.33
N ALA A 39 -18.66 -1.04 9.60
CA ALA A 39 -18.86 -2.27 10.38
C ALA A 39 -20.34 -2.69 10.45
N THR A 40 -21.26 -1.72 10.40
CA THR A 40 -22.71 -1.94 10.40
C THR A 40 -23.23 -2.70 9.18
N GLU A 41 -22.49 -2.75 8.08
CA GLU A 41 -22.90 -3.46 6.85
C GLU A 41 -22.60 -4.96 6.87
N GLY A 42 -21.79 -5.42 7.83
CA GLY A 42 -21.41 -6.83 7.98
C GLY A 42 -20.82 -7.46 6.72
N VAL A 43 -21.08 -8.76 6.51
CA VAL A 43 -20.52 -9.53 5.37
C VAL A 43 -20.98 -8.99 4.02
N GLN A 44 -22.17 -8.41 3.94
CA GLN A 44 -22.66 -7.83 2.68
C GLN A 44 -21.89 -6.56 2.30
N GLY A 45 -21.47 -5.77 3.29
CA GLY A 45 -20.59 -4.62 3.08
C GLY A 45 -19.23 -5.03 2.50
N PHE A 46 -18.68 -6.16 2.94
CA PHE A 46 -17.41 -6.68 2.42
C PHE A 46 -17.45 -6.93 0.90
N LEU A 47 -18.42 -7.70 0.41
CA LEU A 47 -18.53 -8.02 -1.01
C LEU A 47 -18.78 -6.77 -1.87
N LYS A 48 -19.68 -5.89 -1.40
CA LYS A 48 -19.97 -4.62 -2.07
C LYS A 48 -18.74 -3.73 -2.14
N LYS A 49 -18.00 -3.60 -1.05
CA LYS A 49 -16.80 -2.75 -1.00
C LYS A 49 -15.70 -3.32 -1.88
N LEU A 50 -15.49 -4.64 -1.90
CA LEU A 50 -14.50 -5.26 -2.80
C LEU A 50 -14.80 -4.95 -4.27
N GLN A 51 -16.07 -5.07 -4.69
CA GLN A 51 -16.48 -4.71 -6.03
C GLN A 51 -16.30 -3.21 -6.31
N SER A 52 -16.72 -2.36 -5.36
CA SER A 52 -16.56 -0.90 -5.46
C SER A 52 -15.08 -0.48 -5.58
N ILE A 53 -14.16 -1.16 -4.91
CA ILE A 53 -12.71 -0.89 -5.03
C ILE A 53 -12.23 -1.18 -6.45
N CYS A 54 -12.67 -2.29 -7.06
CA CYS A 54 -12.30 -2.62 -8.44
C CYS A 54 -12.83 -1.59 -9.44
N GLU A 55 -14.10 -1.20 -9.30
CA GLU A 55 -14.75 -0.20 -10.16
C GLU A 55 -14.08 1.18 -10.01
N GLU A 56 -13.81 1.60 -8.78
CA GLU A 56 -13.09 2.85 -8.51
C GLU A 56 -11.67 2.83 -9.08
N ALA A 57 -10.96 1.70 -8.96
CA ALA A 57 -9.64 1.55 -9.53
C ALA A 57 -9.65 1.62 -11.06
N ASP A 58 -10.64 1.02 -11.74
CA ASP A 58 -10.74 1.12 -13.20
C ASP A 58 -11.01 2.56 -13.66
N GLU A 59 -11.90 3.28 -12.99
CA GLU A 59 -12.15 4.69 -13.29
C GLU A 59 -10.93 5.58 -12.99
N ALA A 60 -10.26 5.35 -11.85
CA ALA A 60 -9.05 6.07 -11.48
C ALA A 60 -7.93 5.84 -12.51
N SER A 61 -7.81 4.62 -13.04
CA SER A 61 -6.78 4.26 -14.01
C SER A 61 -6.84 5.02 -15.34
N LYS A 62 -7.97 5.67 -15.63
CA LYS A 62 -8.15 6.50 -16.83
C LYS A 62 -7.54 7.90 -16.67
N LYS A 63 -7.29 8.34 -15.44
CA LYS A 63 -6.87 9.72 -15.11
C LYS A 63 -5.58 9.79 -14.30
N HIS A 64 -5.21 8.72 -13.62
CA HIS A 64 -4.12 8.68 -12.67
C HIS A 64 -3.15 7.56 -13.01
N GLU A 65 -1.85 7.84 -12.91
CA GLU A 65 -0.77 6.89 -13.15
C GLU A 65 -0.43 6.08 -11.90
N ILE A 66 -0.90 6.50 -10.73
CA ILE A 66 -0.65 5.83 -9.45
C ILE A 66 -1.98 5.61 -8.73
N ILE A 67 -2.26 4.37 -8.34
CA ILE A 67 -3.39 4.02 -7.48
C ILE A 67 -2.82 3.51 -6.17
N ILE A 68 -3.27 4.10 -5.07
CA ILE A 68 -2.84 3.75 -3.71
C ILE A 68 -4.02 3.09 -3.01
N LEU A 69 -3.92 1.81 -2.69
CA LEU A 69 -4.90 1.12 -1.85
C LEU A 69 -4.52 1.33 -0.39
N SER A 70 -5.42 1.88 0.42
CA SER A 70 -5.13 2.28 1.80
C SER A 70 -6.14 1.71 2.80
N ASP A 71 -5.64 1.03 3.83
CA ASP A 71 -6.45 0.58 4.98
C ASP A 71 -6.46 1.57 6.15
N ARG A 72 -5.95 2.80 5.93
CA ARG A 72 -5.68 3.79 6.98
C ARG A 72 -6.91 4.26 7.75
N LEU A 73 -8.11 4.16 7.15
CA LEU A 73 -9.38 4.49 7.80
C LEU A 73 -9.95 3.35 8.65
N GLY A 74 -9.26 2.22 8.76
CA GLY A 74 -9.65 1.11 9.62
C GLY A 74 -9.75 1.54 11.10
N GLY A 75 -10.79 1.07 11.78
CA GLY A 75 -11.07 1.44 13.17
C GLY A 75 -12.31 0.75 13.72
N GLN A 76 -12.83 1.25 14.83
CA GLN A 76 -13.99 0.66 15.52
C GLN A 76 -15.24 0.58 14.62
N ASP A 77 -15.47 1.61 13.80
CA ASP A 77 -16.66 1.71 12.93
C ASP A 77 -16.39 1.30 11.48
N ARG A 78 -15.13 1.03 11.12
CA ARG A 78 -14.72 0.72 9.74
C ARG A 78 -13.81 -0.49 9.71
N VAL A 79 -14.27 -1.55 9.03
CA VAL A 79 -13.52 -2.78 8.89
C VAL A 79 -12.66 -2.69 7.63
N PRO A 80 -11.32 -2.78 7.74
CA PRO A 80 -10.45 -2.85 6.57
C PRO A 80 -10.62 -4.20 5.85
N ILE A 81 -10.69 -4.18 4.52
CA ILE A 81 -10.52 -5.39 3.71
C ILE A 81 -9.04 -5.77 3.75
N SER A 82 -8.74 -7.08 3.81
CA SER A 82 -7.36 -7.54 3.74
C SER A 82 -6.68 -7.01 2.49
N ILE A 83 -5.49 -6.43 2.67
CA ILE A 83 -4.78 -5.73 1.60
C ILE A 83 -4.46 -6.66 0.44
N LEU A 84 -4.17 -7.93 0.73
CA LEU A 84 -3.92 -8.95 -0.28
C LEU A 84 -5.15 -9.21 -1.16
N LEU A 85 -6.33 -9.31 -0.55
CA LEU A 85 -7.58 -9.52 -1.29
C LEU A 85 -7.92 -8.30 -2.15
N ALA A 86 -7.84 -7.10 -1.57
CA ALA A 86 -8.09 -5.86 -2.30
C ALA A 86 -7.13 -5.71 -3.49
N LEU A 87 -5.83 -5.89 -3.25
CA LEU A 87 -4.79 -5.84 -4.29
C LEU A 87 -5.03 -6.89 -5.38
N GLY A 88 -5.24 -8.14 -5.01
CA GLY A 88 -5.43 -9.22 -5.97
C GLY A 88 -6.66 -9.00 -6.85
N SER A 89 -7.78 -8.59 -6.26
CA SER A 89 -9.00 -8.25 -7.00
C SER A 89 -8.77 -7.08 -7.96
N VAL A 90 -8.15 -5.98 -7.51
CA VAL A 90 -7.82 -4.82 -8.37
C VAL A 90 -6.85 -5.20 -9.47
N HIS A 91 -5.79 -5.94 -9.15
CA HIS A 91 -4.77 -6.36 -10.09
C HIS A 91 -5.37 -7.17 -11.25
N HIS A 92 -6.16 -8.20 -10.94
CA HIS A 92 -6.82 -9.02 -11.95
C HIS A 92 -7.88 -8.24 -12.73
N HIS A 93 -8.69 -7.43 -12.06
CA HIS A 93 -9.71 -6.60 -12.71
C HIS A 93 -9.08 -5.64 -13.74
N LEU A 94 -7.98 -4.97 -13.38
CA LEU A 94 -7.27 -4.05 -14.28
C LEU A 94 -6.55 -4.78 -15.43
N ILE A 95 -6.19 -6.05 -15.26
CA ILE A 95 -5.69 -6.88 -16.38
C ILE A 95 -6.82 -7.14 -17.37
N GLU A 96 -7.99 -7.54 -16.88
CA GLU A 96 -9.17 -7.81 -17.71
C GLU A 96 -9.63 -6.56 -18.47
N SER A 97 -9.58 -5.39 -17.82
CA SER A 97 -9.89 -4.10 -18.46
C SER A 97 -8.77 -3.51 -19.31
N ARG A 98 -7.60 -4.18 -19.38
CA ARG A 98 -6.37 -3.72 -20.08
C ARG A 98 -5.81 -2.40 -19.58
N SER A 99 -6.13 -2.02 -18.35
CA SER A 99 -5.67 -0.80 -17.70
C SER A 99 -4.41 -1.01 -16.84
N ARG A 100 -4.10 -2.24 -16.42
CA ARG A 100 -2.99 -2.54 -15.48
C ARG A 100 -1.62 -2.02 -15.94
N MET A 101 -1.34 -2.00 -17.24
CA MET A 101 -0.05 -1.53 -17.77
C MET A 101 0.15 -0.02 -17.67
N LYS A 102 -0.92 0.74 -17.41
CA LYS A 102 -0.91 2.22 -17.38
C LYS A 102 -0.73 2.78 -15.98
N VAL A 103 -0.91 1.97 -14.94
CA VAL A 103 -0.93 2.41 -13.55
C VAL A 103 0.09 1.66 -12.70
N ALA A 104 0.66 2.35 -11.72
CA ALA A 104 1.38 1.75 -10.60
C ALA A 104 0.39 1.47 -9.46
N LEU A 105 0.45 0.27 -8.89
CA LEU A 105 -0.32 -0.11 -7.71
C LEU A 105 0.57 -0.01 -6.48
N ILE A 106 0.19 0.84 -5.55
CA ILE A 106 0.88 1.02 -4.27
C ILE A 106 -0.09 0.63 -3.15
N VAL A 107 0.43 0.04 -2.09
CA VAL A 107 -0.38 -0.28 -0.91
C VAL A 107 0.13 0.47 0.32
N GLU A 108 -0.79 1.07 1.06
CA GLU A 108 -0.60 1.64 2.38
C GLU A 108 -1.36 0.75 3.37
N THR A 109 -0.63 0.00 4.20
CA THR A 109 -1.28 -1.05 5.00
C THR A 109 -0.68 -1.26 6.37
N ALA A 110 -1.56 -1.59 7.32
CA ALA A 110 -1.24 -2.06 8.66
C ALA A 110 -0.91 -3.55 8.75
N GLU A 111 -1.26 -4.36 7.73
CA GLU A 111 -1.14 -5.82 7.80
C GLU A 111 0.30 -6.33 7.57
N VAL A 112 1.09 -5.59 6.79
CA VAL A 112 2.42 -6.03 6.34
C VAL A 112 3.48 -5.83 7.43
N ARG A 113 3.97 -6.95 7.97
CA ARG A 113 5.03 -6.99 8.98
C ARG A 113 6.08 -8.09 8.82
N GLU A 114 5.86 -9.01 7.87
CA GLU A 114 6.73 -10.19 7.67
C GLU A 114 7.13 -10.30 6.20
N VAL A 115 8.29 -10.90 5.95
CA VAL A 115 8.82 -11.13 4.59
C VAL A 115 7.80 -11.84 3.71
N HIS A 116 7.08 -12.83 4.26
CA HIS A 116 6.05 -13.55 3.53
C HIS A 116 4.95 -12.62 2.99
N HIS A 117 4.43 -11.69 3.81
CA HIS A 117 3.42 -10.72 3.37
C HIS A 117 3.91 -9.90 2.18
N VAL A 118 5.17 -9.45 2.24
CA VAL A 118 5.80 -8.69 1.15
C VAL A 118 5.91 -9.54 -0.12
N CYS A 119 6.42 -10.76 -0.02
CA CYS A 119 6.55 -11.67 -1.17
C CYS A 119 5.21 -11.98 -1.83
N VAL A 120 4.15 -12.20 -1.03
CA VAL A 120 2.82 -12.49 -1.55
C VAL A 120 2.25 -11.26 -2.27
N LEU A 121 2.35 -10.06 -1.69
CA LEU A 121 1.86 -8.84 -2.35
C LEU A 121 2.61 -8.54 -3.65
N LEU A 122 3.93 -8.76 -3.68
CA LEU A 122 4.73 -8.66 -4.91
C LEU A 122 4.28 -9.67 -5.96
N GLY A 123 4.01 -10.92 -5.55
CA GLY A 123 3.47 -11.95 -6.44
C GLY A 123 2.09 -11.59 -7.03
N TYR A 124 1.27 -10.85 -6.28
CA TYR A 124 -0.02 -10.31 -6.73
C TYR A 124 0.10 -8.93 -7.41
N GLY A 125 1.32 -8.51 -7.73
CA GLY A 125 1.59 -7.40 -8.63
C GLY A 125 1.39 -6.02 -8.04
N VAL A 126 1.76 -5.84 -6.76
CA VAL A 126 2.04 -4.51 -6.21
C VAL A 126 3.37 -3.96 -6.75
N ASP A 127 3.45 -2.66 -6.97
CA ASP A 127 4.66 -1.95 -7.39
C ASP A 127 5.43 -1.37 -6.18
N ALA A 128 4.73 -0.96 -5.11
CA ALA A 128 5.34 -0.47 -3.87
C ALA A 128 4.47 -0.71 -2.63
N ILE A 129 5.09 -0.91 -1.46
CA ILE A 129 4.43 -1.22 -0.19
C ILE A 129 4.89 -0.23 0.88
N CYS A 130 3.96 0.47 1.50
CA CYS A 130 4.16 1.28 2.70
C CYS A 130 3.53 0.55 3.91
N PRO A 131 4.34 -0.15 4.72
CA PRO A 131 3.88 -0.85 5.92
C PRO A 131 3.77 0.13 7.11
N TYR A 132 2.87 1.11 7.02
CA TYR A 132 2.88 2.26 7.92
C TYR A 132 2.81 1.87 9.40
N LEU A 133 1.99 0.86 9.75
CA LEU A 133 1.79 0.51 11.15
C LEU A 133 3.03 -0.15 11.75
N ALA A 134 3.77 -0.92 10.95
CA ALA A 134 5.04 -1.51 11.40
C ALA A 134 6.08 -0.41 11.68
N LEU A 135 6.14 0.61 10.83
CA LEU A 135 7.06 1.75 10.99
C LEU A 135 6.65 2.62 12.19
N GLU A 136 5.38 2.97 12.31
CA GLU A 136 4.85 3.77 13.42
C GLU A 136 4.98 3.05 14.76
N LEU A 137 4.78 1.74 14.79
CA LEU A 137 4.99 0.93 15.98
C LEU A 137 6.46 0.97 16.41
N ALA A 138 7.41 0.86 15.47
CA ALA A 138 8.82 0.96 15.78
C ALA A 138 9.20 2.35 16.32
N SER A 139 8.69 3.43 15.71
CA SER A 139 8.87 4.79 16.23
C SER A 139 8.25 4.94 17.63
N SER A 140 7.07 4.37 17.88
CA SER A 140 6.43 4.39 19.20
C SER A 140 7.22 3.63 20.27
N LEU A 141 7.77 2.46 19.93
CA LEU A 141 8.61 1.67 20.84
C LEU A 141 9.92 2.39 21.17
N ARG A 142 10.50 3.12 20.21
CA ARG A 142 11.62 4.03 20.47
C ARG A 142 11.23 5.13 21.44
N ASP A 143 10.10 5.80 21.22
CA ASP A 143 9.66 6.92 22.06
C ASP A 143 9.33 6.47 23.50
N GLN A 144 8.95 5.19 23.67
CA GLN A 144 8.77 4.53 24.97
C GLN A 144 10.09 4.08 25.62
N GLY A 145 11.23 4.22 24.93
CA GLY A 145 12.55 3.79 25.42
C GLY A 145 12.78 2.27 25.36
N ILE A 146 11.93 1.52 24.66
CA ILE A 146 12.09 0.07 24.46
C ILE A 146 13.15 -0.21 23.38
N LEU A 147 13.17 0.62 22.34
CA LEU A 147 14.24 0.65 21.34
C LEU A 147 15.23 1.78 21.64
N ASP A 148 16.42 1.71 21.04
CA ASP A 148 17.44 2.75 21.14
C ASP A 148 16.88 4.09 20.65
N THR A 149 16.82 5.08 21.56
CA THR A 149 16.27 6.42 21.32
C THR A 149 17.06 7.22 20.29
N SER A 150 18.28 6.80 19.92
CA SER A 150 19.07 7.43 18.86
C SER A 150 18.61 7.07 17.44
N LEU A 151 17.74 6.06 17.29
CA LEU A 151 17.23 5.63 15.99
C LEU A 151 16.25 6.67 15.41
N THR A 152 16.64 7.35 14.34
CA THR A 152 15.72 8.23 13.60
C THR A 152 14.69 7.41 12.82
N ASP A 153 13.57 8.03 12.42
CA ASP A 153 12.55 7.36 11.59
C ASP A 153 13.16 6.87 10.26
N GLU A 154 14.11 7.62 9.70
CA GLU A 154 14.88 7.21 8.52
C GLU A 154 15.69 5.93 8.78
N ILE A 155 16.40 5.85 9.91
CA ILE A 155 17.18 4.65 10.25
C ILE A 155 16.25 3.45 10.49
N ILE A 156 15.12 3.65 11.16
CA ILE A 156 14.09 2.62 11.37
C ILE A 156 13.60 2.09 10.02
N PHE A 157 13.23 2.98 9.11
CA PHE A 157 12.81 2.63 7.76
C PHE A 157 13.90 1.88 6.98
N GLN A 158 15.13 2.40 6.93
CA GLN A 158 16.23 1.77 6.20
C GLN A 158 16.53 0.37 6.73
N ASN A 159 16.57 0.18 8.04
CA ASN A 159 16.78 -1.12 8.66
C ASN A 159 15.65 -2.10 8.32
N TYR A 160 14.39 -1.64 8.39
CA TYR A 160 13.23 -2.46 8.03
C TYR A 160 13.24 -2.85 6.56
N ALA A 161 13.46 -1.88 5.66
CA ALA A 161 13.51 -2.10 4.22
C ALA A 161 14.64 -3.07 3.83
N GLN A 162 15.82 -2.90 4.43
CA GLN A 162 16.97 -3.78 4.22
C GLN A 162 16.67 -5.21 4.70
N ALA A 163 16.07 -5.37 5.88
CA ALA A 163 15.69 -6.67 6.41
C ALA A 163 14.68 -7.39 5.49
N MET A 164 13.67 -6.67 5.00
CA MET A 164 12.70 -7.21 4.03
C MET A 164 13.36 -7.59 2.71
N GLN A 165 14.23 -6.74 2.16
CA GLN A 165 14.96 -7.02 0.92
C GLN A 165 15.84 -8.28 1.02
N THR A 166 16.59 -8.40 2.11
CA THR A 166 17.40 -9.60 2.37
C THR A 166 16.52 -10.84 2.54
N GLY A 167 15.35 -10.69 3.18
CA GLY A 167 14.37 -11.77 3.30
C GLY A 167 13.80 -12.23 1.96
N ILE A 168 13.44 -11.31 1.07
CA ILE A 168 12.89 -11.61 -0.27
C ILE A 168 13.92 -12.33 -1.15
N SER A 169 15.21 -12.04 -0.95
CA SER A 169 16.29 -12.57 -1.78
C SER A 169 16.81 -13.95 -1.35
N LYS A 170 16.22 -14.55 -0.31
CA LYS A 170 16.54 -15.91 0.17
C LYS A 170 15.71 -16.95 -0.55
#